data_AF-A0A8X6F8U3-F1
#
_entry.id   AF-A0A8X6F8U3-F1
#
_cell.length_a   1.000
_cell.length_b   1.000
_cell.length_c   1.000
_cell.angle_alpha   90.00
_cell.angle_beta   90.00
_cell.angle_gamma   90.00
#
_symmetry.space_group_name_H-M   'P 1'
#
loop_
_entity.id
_entity.type
_entity.pdbx_description
1 polymer ?
#
loop_
_entity_poly.entity_id
_entity_poly.type
_entity_poly.pdbx_seq_one_letter_code
_entity_poly.pdbx_strand_id
1 'polypeptide(L)'
;MEKFFRHEKELDDDIASHIAKLQRNFRELNDELRRVAKTTLPDFPLMSKIMSTMLSEYFKFKSVWESVHIEERSVNKLTERPRLIEMRLPSKSTDSTALVCY
;
A
#
# COMPACT_ATOMS: atom_id res chain seq x y z
N MET A 1 -2.32 16.30 -10.30
CA MET A 1 -2.92 16.41 -8.94
C MET A 1 -3.89 15.28 -8.52
N GLU A 2 -5.10 15.10 -9.08
CA GLU A 2 -6.14 14.23 -8.45
C GLU A 2 -5.88 12.71 -8.48
N LYS A 3 -5.05 12.20 -9.40
CA LYS A 3 -4.81 10.76 -9.59
C LYS A 3 -4.36 10.05 -8.31
N PHE A 4 -3.51 10.69 -7.49
CA PHE A 4 -3.04 10.11 -6.24
C PHE A 4 -4.19 9.94 -5.21
N PHE A 5 -5.04 10.96 -5.07
CA PHE A 5 -6.11 10.95 -4.08
C PHE A 5 -7.24 9.98 -4.45
N ARG A 6 -7.57 9.90 -5.74
CA ARG A 6 -8.63 9.03 -6.27
C ARG A 6 -8.19 7.59 -6.56
N HIS A 7 -6.90 7.25 -6.44
CA HIS A 7 -6.46 5.89 -6.72
C HIS A 7 -6.99 4.92 -5.66
N GLU A 8 -7.69 3.89 -6.11
CA GLU A 8 -8.15 2.76 -5.33
C GLU A 8 -7.42 1.49 -5.79
N LYS A 9 -7.39 0.48 -4.92
CA LYS A 9 -6.77 -0.81 -5.24
C LYS A 9 -7.65 -1.58 -6.21
N GLU A 10 -7.08 -2.00 -7.34
CA GLU A 10 -7.73 -2.91 -8.28
C GLU A 10 -7.82 -4.33 -7.68
N LEU A 11 -8.90 -5.07 -7.98
CA LEU A 11 -9.17 -6.38 -7.36
C LEU A 11 -8.08 -7.43 -7.66
N ASP A 12 -7.46 -7.35 -8.85
CA ASP A 12 -6.42 -8.27 -9.31
C ASP A 12 -4.98 -7.83 -8.99
N ASP A 13 -4.77 -6.61 -8.50
CA ASP A 13 -3.44 -6.19 -8.07
C ASP A 13 -3.06 -6.89 -6.76
N ASP A 14 -1.86 -7.45 -6.69
CA ASP A 14 -1.23 -7.73 -5.40
C ASP A 14 -0.92 -6.41 -4.64
N ILE A 15 -0.71 -6.48 -3.31
CA ILE A 15 -0.47 -5.30 -2.49
C ILE A 15 0.82 -4.60 -2.92
N ALA A 16 1.84 -5.35 -3.34
CA ALA A 16 3.13 -4.80 -3.74
C ALA A 16 3.00 -3.94 -5.01
N SER A 17 2.27 -4.42 -6.00
CA SER A 17 1.94 -3.74 -7.25
C SER A 17 1.10 -2.50 -6.98
N HIS A 18 0.10 -2.61 -6.12
CA HIS A 18 -0.71 -1.47 -5.72
C HIS A 18 0.12 -0.38 -5.01
N ILE A 19 0.97 -0.77 -4.07
CA ILE A 19 1.89 0.13 -3.37
C ILE A 19 2.84 0.81 -4.36
N ALA A 20 3.38 0.07 -5.33
CA ALA A 20 4.25 0.62 -6.36
C ALA A 20 3.53 1.67 -7.23
N LYS A 21 2.26 1.41 -7.61
CA LYS A 21 1.40 2.39 -8.30
C LYS A 21 1.19 3.65 -7.46
N LEU A 22 0.88 3.52 -6.17
CA LEU A 22 0.73 4.65 -5.25
C LEU A 22 2.01 5.48 -5.10
N GLN A 23 3.16 4.82 -4.93
CA GLN A 23 4.46 5.50 -4.83
C GLN A 23 4.79 6.27 -6.12
N ARG A 24 4.50 5.67 -7.29
CA ARG A 24 4.70 6.34 -8.57
C ARG A 24 3.81 7.59 -8.69
N ASN A 25 2.52 7.46 -8.39
CA ASN A 25 1.58 8.57 -8.43
C ASN A 25 1.98 9.71 -7.48
N PHE A 26 2.51 9.36 -6.30
CA PHE A 26 3.00 10.34 -5.32
C PHE A 26 4.27 11.06 -5.79
N ARG A 27 5.20 10.36 -6.45
CA ARG A 27 6.38 10.98 -7.06
C ARG A 27 6.00 11.95 -8.17
N GLU A 28 5.12 11.55 -9.07
CA GLU A 28 4.63 12.40 -10.16
C GLU A 28 3.93 13.67 -9.61
N LEU A 29 3.15 13.53 -8.54
CA LEU A 29 2.53 14.67 -7.83
C LEU A 29 3.57 15.61 -7.22
N ASN A 30 4.58 15.07 -6.53
CA ASN A 30 5.63 15.87 -5.92
C ASN A 30 6.54 16.56 -6.96
N ASP A 31 6.76 15.92 -8.11
CA ASP A 31 7.48 16.55 -9.22
C ASP A 31 6.71 17.74 -9.80
N GLU A 32 5.39 17.60 -9.97
CA GLU A 32 4.50 18.69 -10.39
C GLU A 32 4.50 19.83 -9.36
N LEU A 33 4.32 19.51 -8.07
CA LEU A 33 4.29 20.48 -6.98
C LEU A 33 5.61 21.24 -6.84
N ARG A 34 6.74 20.54 -7.03
CA ARG A 34 8.08 21.15 -7.03
C ARG A 34 8.25 22.12 -8.18
N ARG A 35 7.72 21.81 -9.37
CA ARG A 35 7.77 22.71 -10.54
C ARG A 35 6.92 23.96 -10.35
N VAL A 36 5.69 23.81 -9.84
CA VAL A 36 4.71 24.91 -9.77
C VAL A 36 4.87 25.75 -8.51
N ALA A 37 5.19 25.14 -7.37
CA ALA A 37 5.17 25.77 -6.06
C ALA A 37 6.49 25.65 -5.29
N LYS A 38 7.55 25.08 -5.90
CA LYS A 38 8.89 24.88 -5.28
C LYS A 38 8.82 24.17 -3.92
N THR A 39 7.84 23.29 -3.75
CA THR A 39 7.62 22.54 -2.51
C THR A 39 7.27 21.09 -2.82
N THR A 40 7.33 20.23 -1.80
CA THR A 40 6.98 18.81 -1.87
C THR A 40 6.12 18.45 -0.67
N LEU A 41 5.24 17.47 -0.83
CA LEU A 41 4.53 16.88 0.28
C LEU A 41 5.47 15.98 1.09
N PRO A 42 5.34 15.95 2.43
CA PRO A 42 6.04 14.99 3.27
C PRO A 42 5.53 13.57 2.98
N ASP A 43 6.25 12.53 3.40
CA ASP A 43 5.89 11.13 3.12
C ASP A 43 4.63 10.64 3.87
N PHE A 44 4.16 11.39 4.86
CA PHE A 44 3.02 11.00 5.71
C PHE A 44 1.71 10.69 4.95
N PRO A 45 1.25 11.51 3.99
CA PRO A 45 0.06 11.22 3.21
C PRO A 45 0.19 9.93 2.37
N LEU A 46 1.39 9.63 1.87
CA LEU A 46 1.67 8.36 1.17
C LEU A 46 1.56 7.17 2.13
N MET A 47 2.17 7.26 3.32
CA MET A 47 2.08 6.21 4.33
C MET A 47 0.64 5.97 4.79
N SER A 48 -0.13 7.04 5.02
CA SER A 48 -1.54 6.96 5.39
C SER A 48 -2.39 6.27 4.30
N LYS A 49 -2.18 6.65 3.03
CA LYS A 49 -2.89 6.05 1.90
C LYS A 49 -2.58 4.55 1.78
N ILE A 50 -1.31 4.15 1.86
CA ILE A 50 -0.89 2.74 1.83
C ILE A 50 -1.57 1.93 2.96
N MET A 51 -1.60 2.47 4.19
CA MET A 51 -2.25 1.82 5.33
C MET A 51 -3.77 1.64 5.14
N SER A 52 -4.43 2.62 4.53
CA SER A 52 -5.87 2.56 4.25
C SER A 52 -6.23 1.48 3.21
N THR A 53 -5.32 1.19 2.28
CA THR A 53 -5.54 0.24 1.18
C THR A 53 -5.20 -1.22 1.52
N MET A 54 -4.50 -1.46 2.63
CA MET A 54 -4.18 -2.82 3.08
C MET A 54 -5.45 -3.53 3.56
N LEU A 55 -5.70 -4.73 3.03
CA LEU A 55 -6.83 -5.58 3.39
C LEU A 55 -6.69 -6.17 4.82
N SER A 56 -7.75 -6.79 5.33
CA SER A 56 -7.78 -7.43 6.66
C SER A 56 -6.71 -8.50 6.85
N GLU A 57 -6.25 -9.13 5.77
CA GLU A 57 -5.14 -10.10 5.76
C GLU A 57 -3.83 -9.53 6.32
N TYR A 58 -3.66 -8.20 6.28
CA TYR A 58 -2.50 -7.50 6.82
C TYR A 58 -2.73 -6.96 8.25
N PHE A 59 -3.78 -7.38 8.95
CA PHE A 59 -4.15 -6.85 10.28
C PHE A 59 -2.99 -6.91 11.29
N LYS A 60 -2.27 -8.05 11.39
CA LYS A 60 -1.10 -8.18 12.28
C LYS A 60 0.00 -7.18 11.93
N PHE A 61 0.20 -6.93 10.63
CA PHE A 61 1.16 -5.94 10.18
C PHE A 61 0.71 -4.51 10.53
N LYS A 62 -0.57 -4.17 10.31
CA LYS A 62 -1.14 -2.86 10.67
C LYS A 62 -0.97 -2.56 12.16
N SER A 63 -1.30 -3.53 13.02
CA SER A 63 -1.18 -3.38 14.47
C SER A 63 0.27 -3.13 14.91
N VAL A 64 1.24 -3.85 14.32
CA VAL A 64 2.67 -3.59 14.58
C VAL A 64 3.07 -2.21 14.07
N TRP A 65 2.64 -1.83 12.87
CA TRP A 65 2.97 -0.51 12.29
C TRP A 65 2.46 0.65 13.15
N GLU A 66 1.23 0.54 13.67
CA GLU A 66 0.64 1.54 14.56
C GLU A 66 1.37 1.66 15.91
N SER A 67 2.04 0.59 16.34
CA SER A 67 2.88 0.59 17.55
C SER A 67 4.27 1.21 17.37
N VAL A 68 4.75 1.39 16.12
CA VAL A 68 6.04 2.02 15.84
C VAL A 68 5.95 3.53 16.08
N HIS A 69 6.95 4.12 16.73
CA HIS A 69 7.03 5.57 16.93
C HIS A 69 7.02 6.34 15.60
N ILE A 70 6.34 7.48 15.56
CA ILE A 70 6.13 8.21 14.30
C ILE A 70 7.45 8.67 13.66
N GLU A 71 8.47 9.01 14.46
CA GLU A 71 9.79 9.39 13.94
C GLU A 71 10.52 8.23 13.26
N GLU A 72 10.18 6.99 13.61
CA GLU A 72 10.80 5.79 13.06
C GLU A 72 10.07 5.22 11.84
N ARG A 73 8.90 5.79 11.50
CA ARG A 73 8.08 5.36 10.36
C ARG A 73 8.65 5.90 9.06
N SER A 74 8.90 4.99 8.12
CA SER A 74 9.32 5.34 6.77
C SER A 74 8.57 4.50 5.74
N VAL A 75 8.41 5.06 4.53
CA VAL A 75 7.79 4.37 3.40
C VAL A 75 8.50 3.03 3.14
N ASN A 76 9.84 2.99 3.22
CA ASN A 76 10.60 1.75 3.00
C ASN A 76 10.18 0.63 3.96
N LYS A 77 10.12 0.90 5.27
CA LYS A 77 9.69 -0.08 6.28
C LYS A 77 8.24 -0.52 6.05
N LEU A 78 7.39 0.41 5.59
CA LEU A 78 5.99 0.15 5.27
C LEU A 78 5.84 -0.73 4.01
N THR A 79 6.81 -0.72 3.09
CA THR A 79 6.77 -1.49 1.83
C THR A 79 7.47 -2.84 1.87
N GLU A 80 8.56 -2.98 2.63
CA GLU A 80 9.34 -4.22 2.66
C GLU A 80 8.60 -5.38 3.34
N ARG A 81 7.88 -5.07 4.42
CA ARG A 81 7.19 -6.10 5.21
C ARG A 81 5.95 -6.70 4.54
N PRO A 82 5.06 -5.93 3.89
CA PRO A 82 3.94 -6.52 3.14
C PRO A 82 4.40 -7.49 2.05
N ARG A 83 5.49 -7.17 1.34
CA ARG A 83 6.08 -8.06 0.32
C ARG A 83 6.52 -9.40 0.91
N LEU A 84 7.11 -9.41 2.11
CA LEU A 84 7.49 -10.64 2.82
C LEU A 84 6.28 -11.46 3.30
N ILE A 85 5.16 -10.79 3.58
CA ILE A 85 3.90 -11.46 3.96
C ILE A 85 3.28 -12.13 2.74
N GLU A 86 3.24 -11.44 1.59
CA GLU A 86 2.73 -12.01 0.33
C GLU A 86 3.51 -13.25 -0.11
N MET A 87 4.85 -13.23 0.01
CA MET A 87 5.68 -14.40 -0.28
C MET A 87 5.41 -15.61 0.65
N ARG A 88 4.77 -15.38 1.81
CA ARG A 88 4.43 -16.42 2.79
C ARG A 88 2.96 -16.85 2.71
N LEU A 89 2.10 -16.02 2.15
CA LEU A 89 0.72 -16.39 1.87
C LEU A 89 0.75 -17.41 0.71
N PRO A 90 0.03 -18.53 0.82
CA PRO A 90 -0.11 -19.42 -0.33
C PRO A 90 -0.67 -18.59 -1.48
N SER A 91 -0.01 -18.63 -2.64
CA SER A 91 -0.55 -18.06 -3.88
C SER A 91 -2.00 -18.48 -3.97
N LYS A 92 -2.92 -17.51 -4.03
CA LYS A 92 -4.36 -17.72 -4.03
C LYS A 92 -4.68 -18.67 -5.19
N SER A 93 -4.64 -19.98 -4.93
CA SER A 93 -5.05 -20.97 -5.89
C SER A 93 -6.54 -20.76 -6.04
N THR A 94 -6.95 -20.51 -7.26
CA THR A 94 -8.34 -20.58 -7.66
C THR A 94 -8.79 -22.04 -7.56
N ASP A 95 -8.96 -22.55 -6.34
CA ASP A 95 -9.66 -23.79 -6.06
C ASP A 95 -11.02 -23.46 -5.45
N SER A 96 -11.80 -22.66 -6.18
CA SER A 96 -13.24 -22.53 -5.94
C SER A 96 -13.99 -23.64 -6.67
N THR A 97 -13.80 -24.87 -6.21
CA THR A 97 -14.77 -25.96 -6.46
C THR A 97 -14.69 -27.02 -5.35
N ALA A 98 -14.98 -26.61 -4.11
CA ALA A 98 -15.51 -27.55 -3.13
C ALA A 98 -17.04 -27.42 -3.14
N LEU A 99 -17.68 -28.04 -4.13
CA LEU A 99 -19.08 -28.43 -4.02
C LEU A 99 -19.14 -29.56 -2.99
N VAL A 100 -19.44 -29.21 -1.74
CA VAL A 100 -20.02 -30.15 -0.79
C VAL A 100 -21.48 -29.78 -0.66
N CYS A 101 -22.35 -30.56 -1.29
CA CYS A 101 -23.76 -30.63 -0.92
C CYS A 101 -24.10 -32.09 -0.60
N TYR A 102 -24.85 -32.21 0.48
CA TYR A 102 -25.20 -33.37 1.29
C TYR A 102 -25.92 -34.51 0.56
#